data_AF-A0A416HM93-F1
#
_entry.id   AF-A0A416HM93-F1
#
_cell.length_a   1.000
_cell.length_b   1.000
_cell.length_c   1.000
_cell.angle_alpha   90.00
_cell.angle_beta   90.00
_cell.angle_gamma   90.00
#
_symmetry.space_group_name_H-M   'P 1'
#
loop_
_entity.id
_entity.type
_entity.pdbx_description
1 polymer ?
#
loop_
_entity_poly.entity_id
_entity_poly.type
_entity_poly.pdbx_seq_one_letter_code
_entity_poly.pdbx_strand_id
1 'polypeptide(L)' 'MHIVPRSHMGLGVEENGVLGCRYHHNLMDNGNKGLGKEMVSMLEEYMQQLYPGWSRESVTYKKYG' A
#
# COMPACT_ATOMS: atom_id res chain seq x y z
N MET A 1 4.24 -2.30 -6.19
CA MET A 1 4.30 -2.22 -4.72
C MET A 1 2.88 -2.31 -4.19
N HIS A 2 2.64 -2.89 -3.02
CA HIS A 2 1.30 -2.93 -2.41
C HIS A 2 1.27 -2.11 -1.13
N ILE A 3 0.22 -1.29 -0.93
CA ILE A 3 0.03 -0.50 0.30
C ILE A 3 -0.27 -1.43 1.48
N VAL A 4 -1.13 -2.42 1.25
CA VAL A 4 -1.35 -3.56 2.12
C VAL A 4 -0.72 -4.79 1.45
N PRO A 5 0.35 -5.37 1.99
CA PRO A 5 0.98 -6.53 1.39
C PRO A 5 0.08 -7.75 1.47
N ARG A 6 0.23 -8.69 0.53
CA ARG A 6 -0.55 -9.94 0.49
C ARG A 6 -0.44 -10.77 1.78
N SER A 7 0.73 -10.75 2.43
CA SER A 7 0.95 -11.41 3.73
C SER A 7 0.09 -10.86 4.86
N HIS A 8 -0.45 -9.65 4.69
CA HIS A 8 -1.38 -8.99 5.60
C HIS A 8 -2.77 -8.87 4.99
N MET A 9 -3.15 -9.83 4.13
CA MET A 9 -4.48 -9.91 3.51
C MET A 9 -4.81 -8.76 2.56
N GLY A 10 -3.82 -8.07 1.99
CA GLY A 10 -4.05 -7.07 0.95
C GLY A 10 -4.65 -7.67 -0.33
N LEU A 11 -5.64 -6.98 -0.89
CA LEU A 11 -6.33 -7.37 -2.12
C LEU A 11 -5.48 -7.08 -3.36
N GLY A 12 -5.64 -7.90 -4.41
CA GLY A 12 -4.99 -7.70 -5.71
C GLY A 12 -5.80 -6.79 -6.63
N VAL A 13 -6.18 -5.61 -6.14
CA VAL A 13 -6.98 -4.60 -6.86
C VAL A 13 -6.12 -3.37 -7.17
N GLU A 14 -6.53 -2.55 -8.14
CA GLU A 14 -5.76 -1.39 -8.60
C GLU A 14 -5.54 -0.37 -7.48
N GLU A 15 -6.53 -0.22 -6.60
CA GLU A 15 -6.52 0.69 -5.44
C GLU A 15 -5.50 0.29 -4.36
N ASN A 16 -4.96 -0.93 -4.40
CA ASN A 16 -3.91 -1.38 -3.48
C ASN A 16 -2.50 -1.33 -4.10
N GLY A 17 -2.42 -1.06 -5.40
CA GLY A 17 -1.21 -1.22 -6.20
C GLY A 17 -0.63 0.10 -6.69
N VAL A 18 0.68 0.24 -6.60
CA VAL A 18 1.41 1.35 -7.27
C VAL A 18 2.64 0.84 -8.02
N LEU A 19 2.98 1.55 -9.09
CA LEU A 19 4.23 1.36 -9.79
C LEU A 19 5.37 2.05 -9.04
N GLY A 20 6.42 1.31 -8.73
CA GLY A 20 7.64 1.86 -8.15
C GLY A 20 8.85 1.44 -8.97
N CYS A 21 9.91 2.25 -8.97
CA CYS A 21 11.19 1.80 -9.49
C CYS A 21 11.87 0.84 -8.50
N ARG A 22 12.89 0.10 -8.95
CA ARG A 22 13.65 -0.84 -8.09
C ARG A 22 14.12 -0.20 -6.78
N TYR A 23 14.54 1.05 -6.80
CA TYR A 23 14.98 1.78 -5.62
C TYR A 23 13.85 1.97 -4.60
N HIS A 24 12.69 2.49 -5.03
CA HIS A 24 11.52 2.69 -4.16
C HIS A 24 10.93 1.37 -3.65
N HIS A 25 10.94 0.31 -4.48
CA HIS A 25 10.62 -1.04 -4.02
C HIS A 25 11.51 -1.46 -2.85
N ASN A 26 12.83 -1.27 -2.96
CA ASN A 26 13.75 -1.65 -1.89
C ASN A 26 13.55 -0.84 -0.61
N LEU A 27 13.23 0.46 -0.72
CA LEU A 27 12.96 1.30 0.45
C LEU A 27 11.69 0.88 1.22
N MET A 28 10.65 0.46 0.48
CA MET A 28 9.38 0.03 1.06
C MET A 28 9.46 -1.39 1.63
N ASP A 29 10.03 -2.32 0.88
CA ASP A 29 10.04 -3.75 1.23
C ASP A 29 11.15 -4.09 2.26
N ASN A 30 12.26 -3.34 2.27
CA ASN A 30 13.38 -3.58 3.18
C ASN A 30 13.48 -2.49 4.25
N GLY A 31 13.05 -2.82 5.47
CA GLY A 31 12.93 -1.89 6.61
C GLY A 31 14.24 -1.38 7.21
N ASN A 32 15.42 -1.69 6.67
CA ASN A 32 16.72 -1.36 7.28
C ASN A 32 16.96 0.15 7.45
N LYS A 33 16.23 1.00 6.72
CA LYS A 33 16.30 2.47 6.85
C LYS A 33 15.10 3.07 7.59
N GLY A 34 14.11 2.27 7.99
CA GLY A 34 12.89 2.76 8.64
C GLY A 34 11.93 3.58 7.76
N LEU A 35 12.24 3.77 6.47
CA LEU A 35 11.50 4.64 5.55
C LEU A 35 10.20 4.02 4.99
N GLY A 36 9.98 2.71 5.21
CA GLY A 36 8.81 2.03 4.66
C GLY A 36 7.47 2.60 5.17
N LYS A 37 7.42 3.08 6.42
CA LYS A 37 6.20 3.69 6.98
C LYS A 37 5.84 5.01 6.29
N GLU A 38 6.82 5.89 6.16
CA GLU A 38 6.64 7.19 5.47
C GLU A 38 6.22 6.97 4.02
N MET A 39 6.85 6.01 3.34
CA MET A 39 6.45 5.66 1.98
C MET A 39 5.02 5.15 1.89
N VAL A 40 4.60 4.25 2.79
CA VAL A 40 3.22 3.77 2.82
C VAL A 40 2.25 4.94 3.01
N SER A 41 2.52 5.87 3.94
CA SER A 41 1.68 7.05 4.16
C SER A 41 1.55 7.93 2.91
N MET A 42 2.66 8.20 2.20
CA MET A 42 2.62 8.93 0.93
C MET A 42 1.77 8.23 -0.14
N LEU A 43 1.80 6.89 -0.18
CA LEU A 43 0.96 6.13 -1.11
C LEU A 43 -0.53 6.13 -0.73
N GLU A 44 -0.86 6.10 0.57
CA GLU A 44 -2.24 6.20 1.05
C GLU A 44 -2.84 7.55 0.67
N GLU A 45 -2.11 8.65 0.88
CA GLU A 45 -2.52 9.99 0.46
C GLU A 45 -2.72 10.07 -1.06
N TYR A 46 -1.81 9.48 -1.84
CA TYR A 46 -1.95 9.41 -3.29
C TYR A 46 -3.20 8.64 -3.73
N MET A 47 -3.51 7.51 -3.08
CA MET A 47 -4.70 6.72 -3.40
C MET A 47 -6.00 7.44 -3.04
N GLN A 48 -6.03 8.16 -1.93
CA GLN A 48 -7.19 8.97 -1.54
C GLN A 48 -7.50 10.09 -2.54
N GLN A 49 -6.48 10.62 -3.22
CA GLN A 49 -6.66 11.60 -4.29
C GLN A 49 -7.23 10.99 -5.58
N LEU A 50 -6.83 9.76 -5.91
CA LEU A 50 -7.30 9.07 -7.12
C LEU A 50 -8.66 8.41 -6.97
N TYR A 51 -8.94 7.84 -5.80
CA TYR A 51 -10.12 7.04 -5.51
C TYR A 51 -10.90 7.65 -4.34
N PRO A 52 -11.92 8.48 -4.60
CA PRO A 52 -12.76 9.05 -3.54
C PRO A 52 -13.39 7.94 -2.69
N GLY A 53 -13.23 8.04 -1.37
CA GLY A 53 -13.70 7.01 -0.42
C GLY A 53 -12.74 5.86 -0.19
N TRP A 54 -11.52 5.91 -0.76
CA TRP A 54 -10.47 4.93 -0.48
C TRP A 54 -10.15 4.88 1.01
N SER A 55 -10.06 3.66 1.53
CA SER A 55 -9.56 3.38 2.88
C SER A 55 -8.66 2.16 2.89
N ARG A 56 -7.77 2.06 3.87
CA ARG A 56 -6.92 0.88 4.03
C ARG A 56 -7.75 -0.39 4.20
N GLU A 57 -8.92 -0.28 4.81
CA GLU A 57 -9.88 -1.37 4.97
C GLU A 57 -10.49 -1.81 3.63
N SER A 58 -10.78 -0.89 2.71
CA SER A 58 -11.36 -1.22 1.39
C SER A 58 -10.45 -2.09 0.53
N VAL A 59 -9.14 -2.05 0.78
CA VAL A 59 -8.13 -2.86 0.09
C VAL A 59 -7.59 -4.02 0.93
N THR A 60 -8.16 -4.27 2.10
CA THR A 60 -7.78 -5.38 2.99
C THR A 60 -8.91 -6.40 3.06
N TYR A 61 -8.62 -7.65 2.70
CA TYR A 61 -9.59 -8.73 2.82
C TYR A 61 -10.01 -8.93 4.28
N LYS A 62 -11.33 -8.98 4.49
CA LYS A 62 -11.96 -9.37 5.76
C LYS A 62 -12.92 -10.52 5.47
N LYS A 63 -12.71 -11.66 6.13
CA LYS A 63 -13.62 -12.82 6.01
C LYS A 63 -15.00 -12.51 6.63
N TYR A 64 -14.98 -11.71 7.69
CA TYR A 64 -16.16 -11.25 8.42
C TYR A 64 -16.04 -9.73 8.50
N GLY A 65 -17.05 -9.05 8.00
CA GLY A 65 -17.18 -7.59 7.93
C GLY A 65 -18.64 -7.23 7.91
#